data_AF-A0A4Q1RSH1-F1
#
_entry.id   AF-A0A4Q1RSH1-F1
#
_cell.length_a   1.000
_cell.length_b   1.000
_cell.length_c   1.000
_cell.angle_alpha   90.00
_cell.angle_beta   90.00
_cell.angle_gamma   90.00
#
_symmetry.space_group_name_H-M   'P 1'
#
loop_
_entity.id
_entity.type
_entity.pdbx_description
1 polymer ?
#
loop_
_entity_poly.entity_id
_entity_poly.type
_entity_poly.pdbx_seq_one_letter_code
_entity_poly.pdbx_strand_id
1 'polypeptide(L)'
;MDVIDVWSGRHAVALQAAMRSTNEEFARALGVAVRTVAAWHADPAIVPRREIQRALDTALERVTPAEQRRFGVLYRQTAEVQTQALRVAIAVVVRGDEVLLACRRGEDTLRWQFPAGVMKPGTSGSAVAVQETLAETAVHCSVRKHLGSRVHPTTGVLADYQLCEYLAGDARNVDTVENLDVAWVPIAQLTKFIQLDSIYPPVIAALEGTS
;
A
#
# COMPACT_ATOMS: atom_id res chain seq x y z
N MET A 1 -5.31 -27.61 -12.61
CA MET A 1 -4.15 -26.79 -12.98
C MET A 1 -4.69 -25.39 -13.21
N ASP A 2 -4.33 -24.44 -12.35
CA ASP A 2 -4.79 -23.07 -12.50
C ASP A 2 -4.21 -22.51 -13.80
N VAL A 3 -5.08 -22.13 -14.74
CA VAL A 3 -4.68 -21.56 -16.02
C VAL A 3 -4.27 -20.11 -15.76
N ILE A 4 -3.06 -19.75 -16.15
CA ILE A 4 -2.57 -18.37 -16.07
C ILE A 4 -2.99 -17.67 -17.36
N ASP A 5 -3.93 -16.72 -17.25
CA ASP A 5 -4.47 -15.98 -18.40
C ASP A 5 -3.38 -15.10 -19.07
N VAL A 6 -2.54 -14.45 -18.26
CA VAL A 6 -1.39 -13.67 -18.74
C VAL A 6 -0.16 -13.88 -17.83
N TRP A 7 0.96 -14.28 -18.42
CA TRP A 7 2.22 -14.36 -17.69
C TRP A 7 2.80 -12.98 -17.39
N SER A 8 3.40 -12.84 -16.21
CA SER A 8 4.22 -11.67 -15.84
C SER A 8 5.54 -12.15 -15.24
N GLY A 9 6.51 -11.25 -15.08
CA GLY A 9 7.84 -11.54 -14.54
C GLY A 9 7.76 -12.27 -13.20
N ARG A 10 6.85 -11.85 -12.31
CA ARG A 10 6.59 -12.55 -11.05
C ARG A 10 6.11 -14.00 -11.24
N HIS A 11 5.23 -14.27 -12.21
CA HIS A 11 4.74 -15.61 -12.49
C HIS A 11 5.89 -16.51 -12.96
N ALA A 12 6.75 -15.97 -13.83
CA ALA A 12 7.93 -16.69 -14.34
C ALA A 12 8.95 -16.97 -13.22
N VAL A 13 9.20 -15.99 -12.33
CA VAL A 13 10.08 -16.17 -11.16
C VAL A 13 9.50 -17.20 -10.17
N ALA A 14 8.19 -17.18 -9.92
CA ALA A 14 7.54 -18.16 -9.08
C ALA A 14 7.65 -19.59 -9.66
N LEU A 15 7.52 -19.74 -10.99
CA LEU A 15 7.73 -21.01 -11.68
C LEU A 15 9.19 -21.48 -11.56
N GLN A 16 10.16 -20.59 -11.79
CA GLN A 16 11.57 -20.90 -11.60
C GLN A 16 11.89 -21.37 -10.17
N ALA A 17 11.39 -20.66 -9.17
CA ALA A 17 11.59 -21.00 -7.77
C ALA A 17 10.92 -22.35 -7.41
N ALA A 18 9.75 -22.64 -7.98
CA ALA A 18 9.08 -23.91 -7.83
C ALA A 18 9.92 -25.07 -8.41
N MET A 19 10.58 -24.86 -9.55
CA MET A 19 11.50 -25.82 -10.17
C MET A 19 12.87 -25.89 -9.47
N ARG A 20 13.19 -24.93 -8.58
CA ARG A 20 14.52 -24.74 -7.98
C ARG A 20 15.65 -24.62 -9.02
N SER A 21 15.33 -24.05 -10.18
CA SER A 21 16.29 -23.89 -11.26
C SER A 21 17.09 -22.59 -11.11
N THR A 22 18.37 -22.63 -11.50
CA THR A 22 19.15 -21.39 -11.64
C THR A 22 18.63 -20.54 -12.81
N ASN A 23 19.10 -19.30 -12.92
CA ASN A 23 18.73 -18.43 -14.05
C ASN A 23 19.17 -19.04 -15.39
N GLU A 24 20.34 -19.69 -15.43
CA GLU A 24 20.84 -20.36 -16.65
C GLU A 24 20.01 -21.59 -17.02
N GLU A 25 19.66 -22.43 -16.04
CA GLU A 25 18.85 -23.63 -16.25
C GLU A 25 17.45 -23.28 -16.75
N PHE A 26 16.83 -22.27 -16.11
CA PHE A 26 15.50 -21.82 -16.48
C PHE A 26 15.48 -21.13 -17.85
N ALA A 27 16.46 -20.27 -18.14
CA ALA A 27 16.60 -19.64 -19.44
C ALA A 27 16.78 -20.68 -20.56
N ARG A 28 17.60 -21.71 -20.32
CA ARG A 28 17.80 -22.83 -21.25
C ARG A 28 16.51 -23.60 -21.48
N ALA A 29 15.76 -23.91 -20.42
CA ALA A 29 14.49 -24.63 -20.52
C ALA A 29 13.44 -23.87 -21.35
N LEU A 30 13.44 -22.53 -21.27
CA LEU A 30 12.51 -21.67 -21.99
C LEU A 30 13.01 -21.24 -23.37
N GLY A 31 14.28 -21.50 -23.72
CA GLY A 31 14.87 -21.02 -24.97
C GLY A 31 15.09 -19.50 -25.02
N VAL A 32 15.26 -18.86 -23.87
CA VAL A 32 15.48 -17.40 -23.76
C VAL A 32 16.89 -17.07 -23.28
N ALA A 33 17.29 -15.81 -23.40
CA ALA A 33 18.56 -15.35 -22.84
C ALA A 33 18.48 -15.23 -21.30
N VAL A 34 19.58 -15.53 -20.59
CA VAL A 34 19.67 -15.40 -19.12
C VAL A 34 19.31 -13.99 -18.63
N ARG A 35 19.66 -12.96 -19.40
CA ARG A 35 19.28 -11.57 -19.12
C ARG A 35 17.76 -11.34 -19.06
N THR A 36 16.99 -12.14 -19.81
CA THR A 36 15.52 -12.05 -19.81
C THR A 36 14.97 -12.54 -18.47
N VAL A 37 15.53 -13.63 -17.94
CA VAL A 37 15.20 -14.11 -16.60
C VAL A 37 15.62 -13.09 -15.54
N ALA A 38 16.83 -12.54 -15.63
CA ALA A 38 17.28 -11.49 -14.74
C ALA A 38 16.39 -10.24 -14.77
N ALA A 39 15.87 -9.85 -15.95
CA ALA A 39 14.94 -8.74 -16.09
C ALA A 39 13.62 -8.99 -15.35
N TRP A 40 13.12 -10.23 -15.31
CA TRP A 40 11.92 -10.57 -14.54
C TRP A 40 12.13 -10.50 -13.02
N HIS A 41 13.33 -10.82 -12.54
CA HIS A 41 13.70 -10.61 -11.13
C HIS A 41 13.82 -9.11 -10.79
N ALA A 42 14.32 -8.30 -11.72
CA ALA A 42 14.47 -6.85 -11.54
C ALA A 42 13.13 -6.11 -11.61
N ASP A 43 12.23 -6.50 -12.51
CA ASP A 43 10.89 -5.94 -12.66
C ASP A 43 9.84 -7.06 -12.78
N PRO A 44 9.19 -7.40 -11.65
CA PRO A 44 8.16 -8.45 -11.61
C PRO A 44 6.87 -8.10 -12.35
N ALA A 45 6.69 -6.84 -12.81
CA ALA A 45 5.51 -6.40 -13.56
C ALA A 45 5.67 -6.57 -15.08
N ILE A 46 6.86 -6.90 -15.58
CA ILE A 46 7.09 -7.16 -17.01
C ILE A 46 6.12 -8.22 -17.51
N VAL A 47 5.42 -7.94 -18.60
CA VAL A 47 4.62 -8.93 -19.33
C VAL A 47 5.47 -9.50 -20.47
N PRO A 48 5.87 -10.79 -20.43
CA PRO A 48 6.65 -11.40 -21.49
C PRO A 48 5.89 -11.38 -22.82
N ARG A 49 6.62 -11.33 -23.94
CA ARG A 49 6.02 -11.43 -25.28
C ARG A 49 5.33 -12.78 -25.46
N ARG A 50 4.33 -12.84 -26.34
CA ARG A 50 3.48 -14.02 -26.59
C ARG A 50 4.25 -15.33 -26.77
N GLU A 51 5.37 -15.30 -27.48
CA GLU A 51 6.23 -16.47 -27.69
C GLU A 51 6.78 -17.02 -26.38
N ILE A 52 7.24 -16.14 -25.48
CA ILE A 52 7.78 -16.52 -24.18
C ILE A 52 6.66 -16.98 -23.24
N GLN A 53 5.47 -16.40 -23.33
CA GLN A 53 4.31 -16.87 -22.56
C GLN A 53 3.98 -18.33 -22.91
N ARG A 54 3.97 -18.68 -24.21
CA ARG A 54 3.78 -20.09 -24.64
C ARG A 54 4.89 -21.02 -24.14
N ALA A 55 6.14 -20.55 -24.11
CA ALA A 55 7.25 -21.32 -23.56
C ALA A 55 7.05 -21.56 -22.05
N LEU A 56 6.55 -20.57 -21.31
CA LEU A 56 6.22 -20.69 -19.89
C LEU A 56 5.03 -21.62 -19.65
N ASP A 57 3.99 -21.59 -20.50
CA ASP A 57 2.88 -22.56 -20.45
C ASP A 57 3.41 -24.00 -20.60
N THR A 58 4.26 -24.21 -21.62
CA THR A 58 4.87 -25.52 -21.88
C THR A 58 5.77 -25.97 -20.70
N ALA A 59 6.50 -25.04 -20.09
CA ALA A 59 7.32 -25.35 -18.92
C ALA A 59 6.44 -25.72 -17.72
N LEU A 60 5.35 -24.98 -17.49
CA LEU A 60 4.39 -25.26 -16.42
C LEU A 60 3.70 -26.62 -16.59
N GLU A 61 3.39 -27.03 -17.82
CA GLU A 61 2.82 -28.36 -18.12
C GLU A 61 3.77 -29.52 -17.83
N ARG A 62 5.09 -29.27 -17.86
CA ARG A 62 6.13 -30.30 -17.70
C ARG A 62 6.63 -30.45 -16.27
N VAL A 63 6.20 -29.59 -15.34
CA VAL A 63 6.67 -29.67 -13.95
C VAL A 63 6.13 -30.93 -13.25
N THR A 64 6.90 -31.47 -12.33
CA THR A 64 6.49 -32.60 -11.49
C THR A 64 5.34 -32.23 -10.55
N PRO A 65 4.58 -33.20 -10.01
CA PRO A 65 3.52 -32.90 -9.05
C PRO A 65 4.00 -32.14 -7.80
N ALA A 66 5.25 -32.35 -7.37
CA ALA A 66 5.83 -31.63 -6.24
C ALA A 66 6.18 -30.18 -6.59
N GLU A 67 6.61 -29.91 -7.82
CA GLU A 67 6.84 -28.55 -8.34
C GLU A 67 5.51 -27.84 -8.57
N GLN A 68 4.49 -28.51 -9.11
CA GLN A 68 3.16 -27.95 -9.30
C GLN A 68 2.54 -27.48 -7.97
N ARG A 69 2.66 -28.27 -6.90
CA ARG A 69 2.21 -27.88 -5.57
C ARG A 69 2.97 -26.67 -5.02
N ARG A 70 4.31 -26.66 -5.19
CA ARG A 70 5.14 -25.51 -4.78
C ARG A 70 4.78 -24.26 -5.56
N PHE A 71 4.61 -24.38 -6.86
CA PHE A 71 4.16 -23.30 -7.73
C PHE A 71 2.82 -22.74 -7.26
N GLY A 72 1.84 -23.60 -6.97
CA GLY A 72 0.54 -23.14 -6.44
C GLY A 72 0.64 -22.33 -5.14
N VAL A 73 1.53 -22.72 -4.21
CA VAL A 73 1.76 -21.97 -2.96
C VAL A 73 2.43 -20.62 -3.25
N LEU A 74 3.51 -20.61 -4.03
CA LEU A 74 4.25 -19.39 -4.37
C LEU A 74 3.41 -18.42 -5.21
N TYR A 75 2.61 -18.96 -6.13
CA TYR A 75 1.68 -18.22 -6.96
C TYR A 75 0.58 -17.57 -6.10
N ARG A 76 -0.02 -18.32 -5.16
CA ARG A 76 -1.01 -17.77 -4.24
C ARG A 76 -0.43 -16.65 -3.38
N GLN A 77 0.76 -16.83 -2.81
CA GLN A 77 1.43 -15.78 -2.05
C GLN A 77 1.69 -14.53 -2.90
N THR A 78 2.10 -14.72 -4.16
CA THR A 78 2.31 -13.61 -5.11
C THR A 78 1.00 -12.91 -5.47
N ALA A 79 -0.08 -13.68 -5.65
CA ALA A 79 -1.41 -13.16 -5.95
C ALA A 79 -2.05 -12.47 -4.74
N GLU A 80 -1.84 -12.96 -3.51
CA GLU A 80 -2.28 -12.32 -2.27
C GLU A 80 -1.58 -10.97 -2.08
N VAL A 81 -0.27 -10.90 -2.34
CA VAL A 81 0.48 -9.63 -2.34
C VAL A 81 -0.01 -8.67 -3.43
N GLN A 82 -0.47 -9.16 -4.58
CA GLN A 82 -1.09 -8.34 -5.62
C GLN A 82 -2.51 -7.88 -5.29
N THR A 83 -3.33 -8.78 -4.75
CA THR A 83 -4.76 -8.54 -4.52
C THR A 83 -5.01 -7.74 -3.25
N GLN A 84 -4.03 -7.71 -2.35
CA GLN A 84 -4.06 -6.85 -1.19
C GLN A 84 -3.72 -5.43 -1.67
N ALA A 85 -4.73 -4.71 -2.12
CA ALA A 85 -4.64 -3.27 -2.36
C ALA A 85 -3.94 -2.64 -1.15
N LEU A 86 -2.84 -1.91 -1.40
CA LEU A 86 -2.17 -1.14 -0.35
C LEU A 86 -3.24 -0.33 0.38
N ARG A 87 -3.46 -0.68 1.64
CA ARG A 87 -4.54 -0.15 2.44
C ARG A 87 -3.91 0.70 3.54
N VAL A 88 -4.39 1.92 3.70
CA VAL A 88 -3.88 2.85 4.70
C VAL A 88 -5.00 3.29 5.61
N ALA A 89 -4.72 3.42 6.89
CA ALA A 89 -5.63 4.04 7.85
C ALA A 89 -5.26 5.51 7.98
N ILE A 90 -6.24 6.39 7.85
CA ILE A 90 -6.08 7.84 7.94
C ILE A 90 -6.82 8.33 9.19
N ALA A 91 -6.10 9.00 10.10
CA ALA A 91 -6.65 9.52 11.33
C ALA A 91 -7.03 11.00 11.18
N VAL A 92 -8.32 11.32 11.27
CA VAL A 92 -8.82 12.69 11.37
C VAL A 92 -8.98 13.02 12.85
N VAL A 93 -7.92 13.53 13.47
CA VAL A 93 -7.89 13.79 14.93
C VAL A 93 -8.34 15.21 15.22
N VAL A 94 -9.43 15.34 15.98
CA VAL A 94 -10.02 16.64 16.34
C VAL A 94 -9.71 17.00 17.79
N ARG A 95 -9.39 18.27 18.03
CA ARG A 95 -9.23 18.89 19.34
C ARG A 95 -9.91 20.26 19.34
N GLY A 96 -11.10 20.35 19.92
CA GLY A 96 -11.91 21.58 19.83
C GLY A 96 -12.26 21.89 18.37
N ASP A 97 -11.91 23.09 17.92
CA ASP A 97 -12.08 23.58 16.55
C ASP A 97 -10.84 23.37 15.65
N GLU A 98 -9.87 22.58 16.12
CA GLU A 98 -8.63 22.26 15.39
C GLU A 98 -8.57 20.80 14.97
N VAL A 99 -7.85 20.53 13.88
CA VAL A 99 -7.53 19.20 13.37
C VAL A 99 -6.02 19.02 13.23
N LEU A 100 -5.54 17.82 13.58
CA LEU A 100 -4.11 17.51 13.52
C LEU A 100 -3.68 17.17 12.10
N LEU A 101 -2.63 17.84 11.62
CA LEU A 101 -1.99 17.56 10.33
C LEU A 101 -0.48 17.32 10.50
N ALA A 102 0.07 16.51 9.62
CA ALA A 102 1.50 16.30 9.42
C ALA A 102 1.91 16.85 8.04
N CYS A 103 3.06 17.51 7.98
CA CYS A 103 3.65 18.02 6.75
C CYS A 103 4.68 17.01 6.24
N ARG A 104 4.38 16.34 5.12
CA ARG A 104 5.31 15.37 4.52
C ARG A 104 6.55 16.06 3.97
N ARG A 105 7.68 15.39 4.11
CA ARG A 105 8.91 15.70 3.37
C ARG A 105 8.75 15.28 1.89
N GLY A 106 9.11 16.17 0.97
CA GLY A 106 9.08 15.93 -0.47
C GLY A 106 9.93 16.94 -1.24
N GLU A 107 10.32 16.62 -2.48
CA GLU A 107 11.37 17.36 -3.21
C GLU A 107 11.02 18.82 -3.52
N ASP A 108 9.76 19.18 -3.83
CA ASP A 108 9.45 20.54 -4.33
C ASP A 108 8.18 21.22 -3.78
N THR A 109 7.35 20.59 -2.95
CA THR A 109 6.17 21.25 -2.34
C THR A 109 5.79 20.67 -0.99
N LEU A 110 5.64 21.53 0.02
CA LEU A 110 5.09 21.15 1.33
C LEU A 110 3.69 20.55 1.13
N ARG A 111 3.52 19.28 1.52
CA ARG A 111 2.25 18.57 1.41
C ARG A 111 1.76 18.21 2.79
N TRP A 112 0.77 18.96 3.27
CA TRP A 112 0.08 18.67 4.51
C TRP A 112 -0.92 17.54 4.30
N GLN A 113 -1.06 16.70 5.30
CA GLN A 113 -1.96 15.56 5.30
C GLN A 113 -2.40 15.21 6.71
N PHE A 114 -3.43 14.38 6.82
CA PHE A 114 -3.76 13.70 8.07
C PHE A 114 -2.70 12.63 8.39
N PRO A 115 -2.39 12.34 9.68
CA PRO A 115 -1.58 11.20 10.07
C PRO A 115 -2.14 9.91 9.48
N ALA A 116 -1.25 9.05 8.95
CA ALA A 116 -1.69 7.87 8.22
C ALA A 116 -0.59 6.83 8.08
N GLY A 117 -0.94 5.55 8.28
CA GLY A 117 0.00 4.46 8.06
C GLY A 117 -0.62 3.24 7.40
N VAL A 118 0.28 2.36 6.95
CA VAL A 118 -0.06 1.16 6.18
C VAL A 118 -0.68 0.11 7.10
N MET A 119 -1.86 -0.38 6.72
CA MET A 119 -2.48 -1.51 7.38
C MET A 119 -1.83 -2.83 6.97
N LYS A 120 -1.17 -3.48 7.92
CA LYS A 120 -0.65 -4.84 7.76
C LYS A 120 -1.79 -5.86 7.69
N PRO A 121 -1.59 -7.04 7.09
CA PRO A 121 -2.61 -8.09 7.04
C PRO A 121 -3.18 -8.42 8.43
N GLY A 122 -4.50 -8.44 8.56
CA GLY A 122 -5.19 -8.75 9.82
C GLY A 122 -5.23 -7.61 10.84
N THR A 123 -4.68 -6.42 10.53
CA THR A 123 -4.77 -5.25 11.42
C THR A 123 -6.07 -4.47 11.21
N SER A 124 -6.58 -3.86 12.29
CA SER A 124 -7.74 -2.97 12.24
C SER A 124 -7.30 -1.56 11.87
N GLY A 125 -8.01 -0.91 10.94
CA GLY A 125 -7.74 0.49 10.57
C GLY A 125 -7.83 1.44 11.76
N SER A 126 -8.72 1.18 12.72
CA SER A 126 -8.80 1.98 13.95
C SER A 126 -7.55 1.84 14.83
N ALA A 127 -7.00 0.63 14.94
CA ALA A 127 -5.77 0.39 15.71
C ALA A 127 -4.56 1.06 15.04
N VAL A 128 -4.45 0.93 13.72
CA VAL A 128 -3.38 1.59 12.94
C VAL A 128 -3.49 3.11 13.05
N ALA A 129 -4.68 3.69 12.89
CA ALA A 129 -4.88 5.14 13.00
C ALA A 129 -4.37 5.71 14.34
N VAL A 130 -4.68 5.05 15.46
CA VAL A 130 -4.21 5.48 16.80
C VAL A 130 -2.71 5.30 16.93
N GLN A 131 -2.17 4.15 16.52
CA GLN A 131 -0.75 3.85 16.66
C GLN A 131 0.12 4.81 15.83
N GLU A 132 -0.27 5.08 14.59
CA GLU A 132 0.47 5.93 13.66
C GLU A 132 0.36 7.40 14.06
N THR A 133 -0.81 7.85 14.54
CA THR A 133 -0.92 9.19 15.12
C THR A 133 0.09 9.38 16.25
N LEU A 134 0.17 8.43 17.20
CA LEU A 134 1.13 8.51 18.29
C LEU A 134 2.58 8.49 17.79
N ALA A 135 2.89 7.59 16.86
CA ALA A 135 4.23 7.39 16.32
C ALA A 135 4.74 8.58 15.50
N GLU A 136 3.87 9.25 14.74
CA GLU A 136 4.23 10.39 13.90
C GLU A 136 4.23 11.72 14.67
N THR A 137 3.31 11.89 15.64
CA THR A 137 2.96 13.22 16.17
C THR A 137 3.08 13.38 17.69
N ALA A 138 3.35 12.29 18.43
CA ALA A 138 3.24 12.20 19.90
C ALA A 138 1.83 12.48 20.48
N VAL A 139 0.79 12.58 19.65
CA VAL A 139 -0.59 12.78 20.10
C VAL A 139 -1.26 11.44 20.40
N HIS A 140 -1.88 11.35 21.56
CA HIS A 140 -2.78 10.26 21.93
C HIS A 140 -4.21 10.59 21.52
N CYS A 141 -4.88 9.66 20.84
CA CYS A 141 -6.27 9.79 20.41
C CYS A 141 -7.04 8.48 20.56
N SER A 142 -8.37 8.57 20.54
CA SER A 142 -9.28 7.42 20.41
C SER A 142 -10.13 7.55 19.15
N VAL A 143 -10.46 6.42 18.53
CA VAL A 143 -11.38 6.41 17.39
C VAL A 143 -12.82 6.58 17.88
N ARG A 144 -13.50 7.60 17.37
CA ARG A 144 -14.93 7.84 17.60
C ARG A 144 -15.79 7.11 16.58
N LYS A 145 -15.41 7.18 15.29
CA LYS A 145 -16.23 6.68 14.19
C LYS A 145 -15.40 6.37 12.93
N HIS A 146 -15.72 5.27 12.26
CA HIS A 146 -15.27 5.03 10.89
C HIS A 146 -16.11 5.86 9.91
N LEU A 147 -15.45 6.70 9.10
CA LEU A 147 -16.11 7.62 8.16
C LEU A 147 -16.36 6.98 6.79
N GLY A 148 -15.64 5.90 6.46
CA GLY A 148 -15.72 5.22 5.18
C GLY A 148 -14.35 4.97 4.59
N SER A 149 -14.34 4.27 3.45
CA SER A 149 -13.14 4.00 2.68
C SER A 149 -13.31 4.45 1.23
N ARG A 150 -12.22 4.85 0.59
CA ARG A 150 -12.18 5.10 -0.86
C ARG A 150 -10.80 4.80 -1.45
N VAL A 151 -10.75 4.58 -2.75
CA VAL A 151 -9.48 4.66 -3.49
C VAL A 151 -9.05 6.13 -3.51
N HIS A 152 -7.88 6.44 -2.97
CA HIS A 152 -7.38 7.80 -2.90
C HIS A 152 -7.09 8.32 -4.32
N PRO A 153 -7.62 9.49 -4.74
CA PRO A 153 -7.63 9.92 -6.14
C PRO A 153 -6.23 10.12 -6.71
N THR A 154 -5.25 10.50 -5.88
CA THR A 154 -3.88 10.78 -6.33
C THR A 154 -2.95 9.58 -6.23
N THR A 155 -3.14 8.71 -5.24
CA THR A 155 -2.17 7.66 -4.91
C THR A 155 -2.65 6.25 -5.26
N GLY A 156 -3.94 6.07 -5.53
CA GLY A 156 -4.53 4.77 -5.87
C GLY A 156 -4.62 3.79 -4.70
N VAL A 157 -4.14 4.16 -3.50
CA VAL A 157 -4.23 3.31 -2.30
C VAL A 157 -5.67 3.28 -1.78
N LEU A 158 -6.08 2.16 -1.18
CA LEU A 158 -7.37 2.07 -0.51
C LEU A 158 -7.26 2.74 0.87
N ALA A 159 -7.75 3.96 0.98
CA ALA A 159 -7.73 4.75 2.21
C ALA A 159 -8.97 4.48 3.07
N ASP A 160 -8.75 4.17 4.34
CA ASP A 160 -9.76 3.95 5.38
C ASP A 160 -9.72 5.10 6.39
N TYR A 161 -10.79 5.88 6.50
CA TYR A 161 -10.82 7.13 7.26
C TYR A 161 -11.47 6.95 8.63
N GLN A 162 -10.74 7.32 9.68
CA GLN A 162 -11.15 7.21 11.08
C GLN A 162 -11.27 8.61 11.68
N LEU A 163 -12.45 8.97 12.19
CA LEU A 163 -12.62 10.17 13.00
C LEU A 163 -12.15 9.85 14.42
N CYS A 164 -11.20 10.63 14.91
CA CYS A 164 -10.59 10.46 16.21
C CYS A 164 -10.78 11.70 17.09
N GLU A 165 -10.87 11.49 18.39
CA GLU A 165 -10.86 12.55 19.40
C GLU A 165 -9.49 12.60 20.08
N TYR A 166 -8.98 13.81 20.33
CA TYR A 166 -7.77 14.03 21.10
C TYR A 166 -7.95 13.61 22.56
N LEU A 167 -6.94 12.92 23.11
CA LEU A 167 -6.90 12.52 24.52
C LEU A 167 -5.79 13.23 25.29
N ALA A 168 -4.56 13.24 24.77
CA ALA A 168 -3.39 13.78 25.46
C ALA A 168 -2.18 13.98 24.52
N GLY A 169 -1.14 14.66 25.02
CA GLY A 169 0.14 14.83 24.36
C GLY A 169 0.30 16.16 23.62
N ASP A 170 1.54 16.61 23.49
CA ASP A 170 1.89 17.81 22.74
C ASP A 170 2.30 17.42 21.31
N ALA A 171 1.62 18.00 20.32
CA ALA A 171 1.91 17.73 18.92
C ALA A 171 3.34 18.15 18.58
N ARG A 172 4.15 17.18 18.14
CA ARG A 172 5.52 17.37 17.69
C ARG A 172 5.86 16.37 16.60
N ASN A 173 6.71 16.75 15.68
CA ASN A 173 7.21 15.82 14.66
C ASN A 173 8.12 14.77 15.30
N VAL A 174 7.61 13.55 15.48
CA VAL A 174 8.37 12.40 15.97
C VAL A 174 9.01 11.66 14.80
N ASP A 175 8.31 11.55 13.67
CA ASP A 175 8.81 10.95 12.44
C ASP A 175 9.54 11.96 11.55
N THR A 176 10.71 12.39 12.01
CA THR A 176 11.56 13.38 11.30
C THR A 176 12.07 12.91 9.94
N VAL A 177 12.02 11.60 9.67
CA VAL A 177 12.42 11.00 8.39
C VAL A 177 11.34 11.26 7.35
N GLU A 178 10.08 10.94 7.68
CA GLU A 178 8.96 11.10 6.75
C GLU A 178 8.38 12.51 6.72
N ASN A 179 8.39 13.21 7.86
CA ASN A 179 7.71 14.49 8.04
C ASN A 179 8.70 15.63 8.31
N LEU A 180 8.32 16.83 7.87
CA LEU A 180 9.00 18.09 8.18
C LEU A 180 8.42 18.74 9.45
N ASP A 181 7.09 18.68 9.62
CA ASP A 181 6.40 19.36 10.71
C ASP A 181 5.07 18.69 11.06
N VAL A 182 4.50 19.05 12.21
CA VAL A 182 3.18 18.62 12.69
C VAL A 182 2.50 19.83 13.34
N ALA A 183 1.23 20.07 13.00
CA ALA A 183 0.49 21.22 13.50
C ALA A 183 -0.98 20.90 13.77
N TRP A 184 -1.52 21.55 14.80
CA TRP A 184 -2.96 21.74 14.94
C TRP A 184 -3.39 22.88 14.03
N VAL A 185 -4.36 22.62 13.17
CA VAL A 185 -4.87 23.58 12.19
C VAL A 185 -6.34 23.85 12.47
N PRO A 186 -6.78 25.12 12.56
CA PRO A 186 -8.20 25.42 12.69
C PRO A 186 -8.99 24.80 11.54
N ILE A 187 -10.08 24.10 11.83
CA ILE A 187 -10.90 23.39 10.84
C ILE A 187 -11.34 24.34 9.71
N ALA A 188 -11.68 25.59 10.04
CA ALA A 188 -12.06 26.63 9.09
C ALA A 188 -10.93 27.00 8.09
N GLN A 189 -9.69 26.62 8.36
CA GLN A 189 -8.51 26.89 7.53
C GLN A 189 -7.96 25.63 6.85
N LEU A 190 -8.57 24.47 7.06
CA LEU A 190 -8.10 23.18 6.52
C LEU A 190 -7.79 23.22 5.02
N THR A 191 -8.63 23.91 4.24
CA THR A 191 -8.48 24.01 2.77
C THR A 191 -7.29 24.85 2.32
N LYS A 192 -6.65 25.60 3.22
CA LYS A 192 -5.36 26.27 2.95
C LYS A 192 -4.18 25.31 2.99
N PHE A 193 -4.34 24.17 3.66
CA PHE A 193 -3.29 23.15 3.85
C PHE A 193 -3.49 21.95 2.93
N ILE A 194 -4.75 21.53 2.72
CA ILE A 194 -5.11 20.39 1.88
C ILE A 194 -6.15 20.84 0.85
N GLN A 195 -5.93 20.55 -0.43
CA GLN A 195 -6.87 20.94 -1.48
C GLN A 195 -8.23 20.27 -1.27
N LEU A 196 -9.33 21.02 -1.38
CA LEU A 196 -10.67 20.56 -1.03
C LEU A 196 -11.12 19.31 -1.82
N ASP A 197 -10.79 19.25 -3.11
CA ASP A 197 -11.06 18.12 -4.00
C ASP A 197 -10.32 16.84 -3.60
N SER A 198 -9.17 16.99 -2.92
CA SER A 198 -8.42 15.88 -2.35
C SER A 198 -8.96 15.43 -0.99
N ILE A 199 -9.81 16.21 -0.30
CA ILE A 199 -10.39 15.81 0.99
C ILE A 199 -11.59 14.89 0.74
N TYR A 200 -11.70 13.83 1.53
CA TYR A 200 -12.82 12.90 1.43
C TYR A 200 -14.10 13.57 1.95
N PRO A 201 -15.21 13.66 1.18
CA PRO A 201 -16.38 14.44 1.61
C PRO A 201 -16.96 14.07 2.99
N PRO A 202 -16.99 12.79 3.42
CA PRO A 202 -17.38 12.44 4.79
C PRO A 202 -16.49 13.01 5.89
N VAL A 203 -15.23 13.37 5.59
CA VAL A 203 -14.35 14.08 6.53
C VAL A 203 -14.85 15.51 6.74
N ILE A 204 -15.17 16.23 5.66
CA ILE A 204 -15.72 17.59 5.74
C ILE A 204 -17.02 17.59 6.56
N ALA A 205 -17.96 16.71 6.22
CA ALA A 205 -19.23 16.59 6.93
C ALA A 205 -19.06 16.25 8.43
N ALA A 206 -18.05 15.44 8.78
CA ALA A 206 -17.75 15.10 10.17
C ALA A 206 -17.15 16.29 10.94
N LEU A 207 -16.28 17.07 10.30
CA LEU A 207 -15.64 18.25 10.91
C LEU A 207 -16.64 19.40 11.10
N GLU A 208 -17.56 19.62 10.15
CA GLU A 208 -18.63 20.61 10.28
C GLU A 208 -19.60 20.30 11.44
N GLY A 209 -19.88 19.01 11.68
CA GLY A 209 -20.74 18.55 12.77
C GLY A 209 -20.10 18.51 14.16
N THR A 210 -18.86 18.99 14.29
CA THR A 210 -18.12 19.04 15.58
C THR A 210 -18.07 20.45 16.18
N SER A 211 -18.66 21.45 15.51
CA SER A 211 -18.80 22.83 15.99
C SER A 211 -19.93 23.01 17.01
#